data_AF-A0A096AET7-F1
#
_entry.id   AF-A0A096AET7-F1
#
_cell.length_a   1.000
_cell.length_b   1.000
_cell.length_c   1.000
_cell.angle_alpha   90.00
_cell.angle_beta   90.00
_cell.angle_gamma   90.00
#
_symmetry.space_group_name_H-M   'P 1'
#
loop_
_entity.id
_entity.type
_entity.pdbx_description
1 polymer ?
#
loop_
_entity_poly.entity_id
_entity_poly.type
_entity_poly.pdbx_seq_one_letter_code
_entity_poly.pdbx_strand_id
1 'polypeptide(L)'
;QEVLLPCIVHWNQNHFVVVYKIKKHKKGKYSIYVADPSKGLVNYTKEEFCEHWVSTKTEGEEKGIALLLEPMEQFYAQKAEETIPTHNRVKFLRSYLKKYKRFFTQLILGLMIGSLLQLIFPFLTQAIVDMGIGGKDIGFVWLVLLAEMMLLFSRTAIEFIRSKILLHISTRINISLISDFFIKLMKLPMKFFDTKLMGDLLQRIEDHRRVEQFLTSSSLSLLFSFFTFLVFGVVLAVYNLGIFAVFLF
;
A
#
# COMPACT_ATOMS: atom_id res chain seq x y z
N GLN A 1 3.64 -46.70 3.41
CA GLN A 1 2.30 -46.25 2.98
C GLN A 1 2.52 -45.19 1.91
N GLU A 2 1.90 -45.33 0.73
CA GLU A 2 1.96 -44.28 -0.30
C GLU A 2 1.05 -43.13 0.13
N VAL A 3 1.58 -41.90 0.14
CA VAL A 3 0.89 -40.71 0.61
C VAL A 3 0.60 -39.82 -0.59
N LEU A 4 -0.68 -39.49 -0.80
CA LEU A 4 -1.08 -38.51 -1.80
C LEU A 4 -0.73 -37.10 -1.30
N LEU A 5 -0.12 -36.31 -2.19
CA LEU A 5 0.19 -34.90 -1.96
C LEU A 5 -0.88 -34.04 -2.66
N PRO A 6 -1.25 -32.86 -2.11
CA PRO A 6 -0.66 -32.21 -0.93
C PRO A 6 -1.18 -32.79 0.40
N CYS A 7 -0.33 -32.76 1.43
CA CYS A 7 -0.73 -33.11 2.80
C CYS A 7 -0.38 -31.98 3.78
N ILE A 8 -1.10 -31.91 4.90
CA ILE A 8 -0.86 -30.92 5.96
C ILE A 8 -0.09 -31.62 7.08
N VAL A 9 1.04 -31.05 7.49
CA VAL A 9 1.87 -31.63 8.55
C VAL A 9 1.97 -30.68 9.74
N HIS A 10 2.00 -31.24 10.94
CA HIS A 10 2.26 -30.48 12.15
C HIS A 10 3.75 -30.13 12.23
N TRP A 11 4.08 -28.87 12.43
CA TRP A 11 5.42 -28.31 12.25
C TRP A 11 5.90 -27.63 13.53
N ASN A 12 7.09 -28.00 14.00
CA ASN A 12 7.73 -27.47 15.21
C ASN A 12 6.81 -27.45 16.46
N GLN A 13 5.89 -28.41 16.53
CA GLN A 13 4.90 -28.53 17.61
C GLN A 13 4.06 -27.26 17.87
N ASN A 14 3.96 -26.36 16.89
CA ASN A 14 3.38 -25.03 17.08
C ASN A 14 2.38 -24.66 15.99
N HIS A 15 2.67 -24.99 14.73
CA HIS A 15 1.79 -24.62 13.61
C HIS A 15 1.71 -25.71 12.54
N PHE A 16 0.98 -25.45 11.46
CA PHE A 16 0.77 -26.39 10.36
C PHE A 16 1.35 -25.83 9.07
N VAL A 17 1.97 -26.71 8.28
CA VAL A 17 2.52 -26.39 6.95
C VAL A 17 2.02 -27.40 5.92
N VAL A 18 2.00 -27.01 4.64
CA VAL A 18 1.51 -27.86 3.55
C VAL A 18 2.68 -28.43 2.76
N VAL A 19 2.84 -29.74 2.75
CA VAL A 19 3.79 -30.42 1.86
C VAL A 19 3.10 -30.66 0.53
N TYR A 20 3.56 -30.00 -0.52
CA TYR A 20 2.91 -30.07 -1.84
C TYR A 20 3.72 -30.88 -2.86
N LYS A 21 5.01 -31.12 -2.60
CA LYS A 21 5.85 -31.91 -3.51
C LYS A 21 7.03 -32.53 -2.79
N ILE A 22 7.36 -33.77 -3.13
CA ILE A 22 8.57 -34.45 -2.69
C ILE A 22 9.31 -34.92 -3.95
N LYS A 23 10.56 -34.48 -4.13
CA LYS A 23 11.42 -34.93 -5.24
C LYS A 23 12.54 -35.81 -4.72
N LYS A 24 12.77 -36.93 -5.40
CA LYS A 24 13.92 -37.81 -5.18
C LYS A 24 15.06 -37.40 -6.11
N HIS A 25 16.26 -37.24 -5.57
CA HIS A 25 17.48 -36.89 -6.30
C HIS A 25 18.41 -38.10 -6.46
N LYS A 26 19.38 -37.99 -7.38
CA LYS A 26 20.47 -38.97 -7.52
C LYS A 26 21.27 -39.05 -6.20
N LYS A 27 21.72 -40.26 -5.84
CA LYS A 27 22.33 -40.62 -4.53
C LYS A 27 21.38 -40.70 -3.33
N GLY A 28 20.07 -40.89 -3.54
CA GLY A 28 19.14 -41.18 -2.45
C GLY A 28 18.75 -39.98 -1.57
N LYS A 29 19.11 -38.76 -1.98
CA LYS A 29 18.68 -37.52 -1.32
C LYS A 29 17.24 -37.17 -1.69
N TYR A 30 16.52 -36.55 -0.77
CA TYR A 30 15.16 -36.05 -1.00
C TYR A 30 15.11 -34.55 -0.79
N SER A 31 14.32 -33.86 -1.61
CA SER A 31 13.96 -32.46 -1.43
C SER A 31 12.45 -32.35 -1.26
N ILE A 32 12.05 -31.76 -0.14
CA ILE A 32 10.67 -31.66 0.31
C ILE A 32 10.26 -30.20 0.19
N TYR A 33 9.20 -29.96 -0.58
CA TYR A 33 8.71 -28.64 -0.89
C TYR A 33 7.51 -28.36 0.00
N VAL A 34 7.63 -27.32 0.81
CA VAL A 34 6.70 -26.94 1.87
C VAL A 34 6.16 -25.54 1.60
N ALA A 35 4.86 -25.35 1.73
CA ALA A 35 4.24 -24.04 1.80
C ALA A 35 3.97 -23.72 3.28
N ASP A 36 4.81 -22.86 3.86
CA ASP A 36 4.70 -22.36 5.22
C ASP A 36 3.86 -21.05 5.19
N PRO A 37 2.74 -20.95 5.93
CA PRO A 37 1.93 -19.74 5.99
C PRO A 37 2.69 -18.47 6.42
N SER A 38 3.78 -18.62 7.16
CA SER A 38 4.59 -17.53 7.71
C SER A 38 5.79 -17.18 6.82
N LYS A 39 6.40 -18.17 6.16
CA LYS A 39 7.64 -18.00 5.37
C LYS A 39 7.43 -18.09 3.85
N GLY A 40 6.26 -18.51 3.40
CA GLY A 40 5.96 -18.75 1.99
C GLY A 40 6.45 -20.13 1.51
N LEU A 41 6.93 -20.21 0.27
CA LEU A 41 7.38 -21.47 -0.33
C LEU A 41 8.84 -21.76 0.04
N VAL A 42 9.06 -22.84 0.76
CA VAL A 42 10.36 -23.23 1.31
C VAL A 42 10.70 -24.67 0.90
N ASN A 43 11.98 -24.95 0.73
CA ASN A 43 12.46 -26.30 0.40
C ASN A 43 13.37 -26.79 1.52
N TYR A 44 13.12 -28.01 1.98
CA TYR A 44 13.90 -28.66 3.03
C TYR A 44 14.57 -29.93 2.50
N THR A 45 15.72 -30.25 3.07
CA THR A 45 16.29 -31.59 2.98
C THR A 45 15.48 -32.58 3.83
N LYS A 46 15.72 -33.88 3.66
CA LYS A 46 15.03 -34.90 4.45
C LYS A 46 15.33 -34.73 5.93
N GLU A 47 16.60 -34.47 6.24
CA GLU A 47 17.11 -34.35 7.60
C GLU A 47 16.48 -33.15 8.31
N GLU A 48 16.53 -31.96 7.69
CA GLU A 48 15.91 -30.74 8.22
C GLU A 48 14.39 -30.88 8.37
N PHE A 49 13.73 -31.55 7.42
CA PHE A 49 12.29 -31.77 7.51
C PHE A 49 11.92 -32.67 8.69
N CYS A 50 12.66 -33.75 8.90
CA CYS A 50 12.44 -34.66 10.03
C CYS A 50 12.66 -33.96 11.36
N GLU A 51 13.68 -33.10 11.47
CA GLU A 51 13.97 -32.33 12.69
C GLU A 51 12.77 -31.45 13.11
N HIS A 52 12.04 -30.88 12.16
CA HIS A 52 10.88 -30.03 12.42
C HIS A 52 9.54 -30.78 12.50
N TRP A 53 9.39 -31.91 11.81
CA TRP A 53 8.14 -32.66 11.72
C TRP A 53 7.95 -33.69 12.83
N VAL A 54 9.04 -34.30 13.32
CA VAL A 54 8.98 -35.35 14.34
C VAL A 54 8.46 -34.75 15.66
N SER A 55 7.38 -35.32 16.18
CA SER A 55 6.74 -34.86 17.42
C SER A 55 6.92 -35.84 18.58
N THR A 56 6.99 -37.14 18.29
CA THR A 56 7.01 -38.20 19.31
C THR A 56 7.94 -39.34 18.89
N LYS A 57 8.57 -40.00 19.86
CA LYS A 57 9.26 -41.29 19.64
C LYS A 57 8.45 -42.38 20.33
N THR A 58 7.97 -43.36 19.57
CA THR A 58 7.23 -44.51 20.11
C THR A 58 7.93 -45.78 19.63
N GLU A 59 8.32 -46.66 20.56
CA GLU A 59 9.03 -47.91 20.27
C GLU A 59 10.35 -47.71 19.49
N GLY A 60 11.04 -46.59 19.71
CA GLY A 60 12.31 -46.27 19.04
C GLY A 60 12.16 -45.64 17.65
N GLU A 61 10.94 -45.55 17.11
CA GLU A 61 10.67 -44.91 15.83
C GLU A 61 10.23 -43.45 16.01
N GLU A 62 10.81 -42.56 15.19
CA GLU A 62 10.45 -41.15 15.13
C GLU A 62 9.15 -40.96 14.33
N LYS A 63 8.12 -40.42 14.98
CA LYS A 63 6.79 -40.23 14.40
C LYS A 63 6.39 -38.75 14.45
N GLY A 64 5.76 -38.30 13.37
CA GLY A 64 5.17 -36.97 13.25
C GLY A 64 3.69 -37.06 12.86
N ILE A 65 2.98 -35.95 12.99
CA ILE A 65 1.55 -35.88 12.66
C ILE A 65 1.40 -35.36 11.23
N ALA A 66 0.68 -36.10 10.41
CA ALA A 66 0.30 -35.70 9.06
C ALA A 66 -1.20 -35.94 8.85
N LEU A 67 -1.87 -34.94 8.29
CA LEU A 67 -3.26 -35.01 7.86
C LEU A 67 -3.28 -35.20 6.33
N LEU A 68 -3.82 -36.34 5.92
CA LEU A 68 -4.07 -36.67 4.52
C LEU A 68 -5.51 -36.33 4.18
N LEU A 69 -5.72 -35.70 3.03
CA LEU A 69 -7.02 -35.26 2.56
C LEU A 69 -7.23 -35.77 1.14
N GLU A 70 -8.34 -36.46 0.92
CA GLU A 70 -8.77 -36.90 -0.41
C GLU A 70 -10.12 -36.26 -0.73
N PRO A 71 -10.27 -35.61 -1.89
CA PRO A 71 -11.53 -35.00 -2.26
C PRO A 71 -12.56 -36.07 -2.60
N MET A 72 -13.72 -36.02 -1.95
CA MET A 72 -14.90 -36.82 -2.31
C MET A 72 -15.64 -36.19 -3.50
N GLU A 73 -16.46 -36.95 -4.24
CA GLU A 73 -17.29 -36.43 -5.34
C GLU A 73 -18.14 -35.20 -4.93
N GLN A 74 -18.64 -35.18 -3.69
CA GLN A 74 -19.40 -34.06 -3.11
C GLN A 74 -18.61 -32.74 -3.04
N PHE A 75 -17.27 -32.79 -2.94
CA PHE A 75 -16.40 -31.60 -2.93
C PHE A 75 -16.44 -30.85 -4.25
N TYR A 76 -16.56 -31.59 -5.37
CA TYR A 76 -16.63 -30.99 -6.71
C TYR A 76 -18.04 -30.51 -7.05
N ALA A 77 -19.08 -31.13 -6.49
CA ALA A 77 -20.47 -30.71 -6.66
C ALA A 77 -20.74 -29.30 -6.06
N GLN A 78 -20.13 -28.96 -4.92
CA GLN A 78 -20.26 -27.63 -4.30
C GLN A 78 -19.53 -26.50 -5.04
N LYS A 79 -18.49 -26.82 -5.82
CA LYS A 79 -17.68 -25.80 -6.52
C LYS A 79 -18.38 -25.15 -7.70
N ALA A 80 -19.48 -25.70 -8.18
CA ALA A 80 -20.19 -25.21 -9.35
C ALA A 80 -21.03 -23.95 -9.08
N GLU A 81 -21.45 -23.69 -7.83
CA GLU A 81 -22.39 -22.59 -7.53
C GLU A 81 -21.74 -21.32 -6.94
N GLU A 82 -20.53 -21.40 -6.40
CA GLU A 82 -19.88 -20.25 -5.78
C GLU A 82 -18.46 -20.03 -6.30
N THR A 83 -18.34 -19.57 -7.55
CA THR A 83 -17.29 -18.59 -7.82
C THR A 83 -17.66 -17.33 -7.05
N ILE A 84 -17.28 -17.26 -5.76
CA ILE A 84 -17.28 -15.99 -5.02
C ILE A 84 -16.49 -15.04 -5.92
N PRO A 85 -17.13 -14.05 -6.56
CA PRO A 85 -16.43 -13.19 -7.49
C PRO A 85 -15.35 -12.56 -6.64
N THR A 86 -14.07 -12.77 -7.00
CA THR A 86 -12.91 -12.18 -6.34
C THR A 86 -13.28 -10.74 -6.05
N HIS A 87 -13.63 -10.46 -4.79
CA HIS A 87 -14.37 -9.26 -4.45
C HIS A 87 -13.44 -8.14 -4.84
N ASN A 88 -13.72 -7.50 -5.99
CA ASN A 88 -12.70 -6.76 -6.70
C ASN A 88 -12.37 -5.59 -5.79
N ARG A 89 -11.29 -5.70 -5.01
CA ARG A 89 -11.05 -4.84 -3.83
C ARG A 89 -10.98 -3.38 -4.28
N VAL A 90 -10.55 -3.19 -5.53
CA VAL A 90 -10.59 -1.95 -6.30
C VAL A 90 -12.00 -1.38 -6.47
N LYS A 91 -13.03 -2.19 -6.73
CA LYS A 91 -14.44 -1.76 -6.83
C LYS A 91 -14.99 -1.28 -5.47
N PHE A 92 -14.62 -1.96 -4.38
CA PHE A 92 -14.96 -1.52 -3.02
C PHE A 92 -14.31 -0.17 -2.70
N LEU A 93 -12.99 -0.04 -2.90
CA LEU A 93 -12.26 1.22 -2.71
C LEU A 93 -12.80 2.36 -3.60
N ARG A 94 -13.14 2.04 -4.86
CA ARG A 94 -13.72 3.02 -5.81
C ARG A 94 -15.07 3.55 -5.33
N SER A 95 -15.87 2.79 -4.60
CA SER A 95 -17.14 3.24 -4.03
C SER A 95 -16.93 4.35 -2.98
N TYR A 96 -15.96 4.17 -2.08
CA TYR A 96 -15.59 5.18 -1.08
C TYR A 96 -15.00 6.43 -1.72
N LEU A 97 -14.08 6.27 -2.69
CA LEU A 97 -13.51 7.40 -3.43
C LEU A 97 -14.57 8.17 -4.24
N LYS A 98 -15.58 7.47 -4.78
CA LYS A 98 -16.68 8.10 -5.54
C LYS A 98 -17.48 9.09 -4.69
N LYS A 99 -17.61 8.84 -3.38
CA LYS A 99 -18.31 9.71 -2.41
C LYS A 99 -17.59 11.05 -2.20
N TYR A 100 -16.26 11.11 -2.38
CA TYR A 100 -15.44 12.32 -2.16
C TYR A 100 -14.92 12.96 -3.46
N LYS A 101 -15.47 12.59 -4.62
CA LYS A 101 -15.02 13.09 -5.94
C LYS A 101 -14.93 14.61 -6.06
N ARG A 102 -15.89 15.35 -5.49
CA ARG A 102 -15.92 16.82 -5.56
C ARG A 102 -14.70 17.44 -4.89
N PHE A 103 -14.27 16.90 -3.74
CA PHE A 103 -13.06 17.35 -3.08
C PHE A 103 -11.80 16.94 -3.83
N PHE A 104 -11.80 15.74 -4.44
CA PHE A 104 -10.70 15.29 -5.29
C PHE A 104 -10.50 16.21 -6.50
N THR A 105 -11.58 16.66 -7.14
CA THR A 105 -11.52 17.64 -8.23
C THR A 105 -10.98 18.99 -7.75
N GLN A 106 -11.40 19.47 -6.57
CA GLN A 106 -10.86 20.71 -5.99
C GLN A 106 -9.35 20.60 -5.70
N LEU A 107 -8.89 19.43 -5.23
CA LEU A 107 -7.47 19.16 -4.98
C LEU A 107 -6.66 19.13 -6.29
N ILE A 108 -7.20 18.53 -7.36
CA ILE A 108 -6.56 18.52 -8.68
C ILE A 108 -6.50 19.93 -9.28
N LEU A 109 -7.57 20.72 -9.16
CA LEU A 109 -7.58 22.11 -9.62
C LEU A 109 -6.59 22.97 -8.82
N GLY A 110 -6.58 22.83 -7.50
CA GLY A 110 -5.60 23.49 -6.64
C GLY A 110 -4.16 23.10 -6.99
N LEU A 111 -3.93 21.84 -7.37
CA LEU A 111 -2.64 21.35 -7.84
C LEU A 111 -2.21 22.02 -9.15
N MET A 112 -3.12 22.14 -10.13
CA MET A 112 -2.84 22.81 -11.40
C MET A 112 -2.48 24.28 -11.18
N ILE A 113 -3.33 25.00 -10.44
CA ILE A 113 -3.13 26.43 -10.16
C ILE A 113 -1.86 26.63 -9.33
N GLY A 114 -1.66 25.86 -8.27
CA GLY A 114 -0.48 25.98 -7.41
C GLY A 114 0.83 25.72 -8.17
N SER A 115 0.84 24.74 -9.07
CA SER A 115 2.02 24.45 -9.90
C SER A 115 2.31 25.57 -10.90
N LEU A 116 1.26 26.15 -11.52
CA LEU A 116 1.40 27.31 -12.41
C LEU A 116 1.98 28.51 -11.64
N LEU A 117 1.46 28.82 -10.46
CA LEU A 117 2.00 29.91 -9.64
C LEU A 117 3.46 29.67 -9.24
N GLN A 118 3.82 28.43 -8.93
CA GLN A 118 5.20 28.08 -8.58
C GLN A 118 6.15 28.22 -9.76
N LEU A 119 5.67 27.97 -10.98
CA LEU A 119 6.44 28.13 -12.21
C LEU A 119 6.69 29.60 -12.56
N ILE A 120 5.84 30.53 -12.15
CA ILE A 120 6.01 31.97 -12.41
C ILE A 120 7.24 32.55 -11.66
N PHE A 121 7.59 32.03 -10.48
CA PHE A 121 8.68 32.55 -9.65
C PHE A 121 10.03 32.64 -10.40
N PRO A 122 10.56 31.56 -11.01
CA PRO A 122 11.79 31.63 -11.81
C PRO A 122 11.79 32.73 -12.88
N PHE A 123 10.67 32.98 -13.55
CA PHE A 123 10.58 34.03 -14.58
C PHE A 123 10.56 35.44 -13.98
N LEU A 124 9.93 35.62 -12.82
CA LEU A 124 9.99 36.90 -12.11
C LEU A 124 11.40 37.19 -11.59
N THR A 125 12.07 36.18 -11.02
CA THR A 125 13.47 36.30 -10.62
C THR A 125 14.37 36.60 -11.82
N GLN A 126 14.13 35.96 -12.97
CA GLN A 126 14.84 36.29 -14.21
C GLN A 126 14.59 37.76 -14.62
N ALA A 127 13.34 38.22 -14.59
CA ALA A 127 12.99 39.60 -14.92
C ALA A 127 13.68 40.63 -14.01
N ILE A 128 13.82 40.33 -12.70
CA ILE A 128 14.56 41.18 -11.76
C ILE A 128 16.01 41.35 -12.22
N VAL A 129 16.67 40.26 -12.63
CA VAL A 129 18.07 40.31 -13.06
C VAL A 129 18.22 41.03 -14.40
N ASP A 130 17.45 40.61 -15.41
CA ASP A 130 17.63 41.06 -16.78
C ASP A 130 17.15 42.51 -16.98
N MET A 131 15.93 42.83 -16.54
CA MET A 131 15.30 44.13 -16.76
C MET A 131 15.50 45.08 -15.58
N GLY A 132 15.42 44.58 -14.34
CA GLY A 132 15.57 45.41 -13.14
C GLY A 132 17.02 45.84 -12.92
N ILE A 133 17.92 44.88 -12.65
CA ILE A 133 19.33 45.14 -12.37
C ILE A 133 20.08 45.51 -13.65
N GLY A 134 19.92 44.72 -14.72
CA GLY A 134 20.56 44.96 -16.01
C GLY A 134 20.15 46.31 -16.64
N GLY A 135 18.87 46.65 -16.55
CA GLY A 135 18.32 47.94 -17.01
C GLY A 135 18.49 49.11 -16.02
N LYS A 136 18.99 48.85 -14.80
CA LYS A 136 19.09 49.81 -13.69
C LYS A 136 17.75 50.46 -13.30
N ASP A 137 16.63 49.80 -13.53
CA ASP A 137 15.30 50.27 -13.17
C ASP A 137 14.88 49.69 -11.81
N ILE A 138 15.17 50.44 -10.74
CA ILE A 138 14.80 50.08 -9.37
C ILE A 138 13.28 50.09 -9.17
N GLY A 139 12.55 50.91 -9.93
CA GLY A 139 11.09 50.94 -9.87
C GLY A 139 10.47 49.63 -10.36
N PHE A 140 11.00 49.07 -11.45
CA PHE A 140 10.63 47.74 -11.93
C PHE A 140 10.92 46.65 -10.89
N VAL A 141 12.07 46.70 -10.22
CA VAL A 141 12.41 45.74 -9.16
C VAL A 141 11.37 45.77 -8.02
N TRP A 142 10.99 46.95 -7.53
CA TRP A 142 9.97 47.07 -6.48
C TRP A 142 8.60 46.52 -6.93
N LEU A 143 8.21 46.75 -8.18
CA LEU A 143 6.97 46.22 -8.75
C LEU A 143 6.99 44.69 -8.78
N VAL A 144 8.08 44.08 -9.25
CA VAL A 144 8.20 42.62 -9.31
C VAL A 144 8.24 42.01 -7.91
N LEU A 145 8.93 42.62 -6.95
CA LEU A 145 8.92 42.15 -5.55
C LEU A 145 7.52 42.19 -4.93
N LEU A 146 6.72 43.22 -5.23
CA LEU A 146 5.33 43.29 -4.79
C LEU A 146 4.46 42.20 -5.44
N ALA A 147 4.70 41.91 -6.72
CA ALA A 147 4.05 40.80 -7.41
C ALA A 147 4.44 39.42 -6.80
N GLU A 148 5.71 39.21 -6.47
CA GLU A 148 6.18 38.00 -5.79
C GLU A 148 5.54 37.83 -4.41
N MET A 149 5.40 38.90 -3.62
CA MET A 149 4.67 38.84 -2.35
C MET A 149 3.21 38.41 -2.54
N MET A 150 2.52 38.98 -3.54
CA MET A 150 1.12 38.61 -3.84
C MET A 150 0.99 37.16 -4.30
N LEU A 151 1.94 36.66 -5.10
CA LEU A 151 1.97 35.27 -5.52
C LEU A 151 2.27 34.32 -4.37
N LEU A 152 3.18 34.69 -3.47
CA LEU A 152 3.49 33.91 -2.26
C LEU A 152 2.25 33.78 -1.37
N PHE A 153 1.52 34.88 -1.18
CA PHE A 153 0.28 34.88 -0.42
C PHE A 153 -0.77 33.97 -1.08
N SER A 154 -0.95 34.09 -2.40
CA SER A 154 -1.88 33.27 -3.17
C SER A 154 -1.54 31.78 -3.10
N ARG A 155 -0.25 31.42 -3.22
CA ARG A 155 0.25 30.05 -3.06
C ARG A 155 -0.05 29.51 -1.67
N THR A 156 0.21 30.31 -0.63
CA THR A 156 -0.04 29.93 0.77
C THR A 156 -1.53 29.71 1.02
N ALA A 157 -2.40 30.55 0.43
CA ALA A 157 -3.85 30.39 0.53
C ALA A 157 -4.33 29.08 -0.13
N ILE A 158 -3.82 28.74 -1.32
CA ILE A 158 -4.12 27.46 -1.98
C ILE A 158 -3.67 26.28 -1.12
N GLU A 159 -2.46 26.35 -0.56
CA GLU A 159 -1.92 25.32 0.33
C GLU A 159 -2.76 25.13 1.59
N PHE A 160 -3.22 26.24 2.18
CA PHE A 160 -4.11 26.22 3.33
C PHE A 160 -5.46 25.56 3.00
N ILE A 161 -6.08 25.93 1.87
CA ILE A 161 -7.34 25.32 1.40
C ILE A 161 -7.15 23.81 1.19
N ARG A 162 -6.03 23.41 0.56
CA ARG A 162 -5.67 22.01 0.33
C ARG A 162 -5.57 21.25 1.66
N SER A 163 -4.82 21.78 2.62
CA SER A 163 -4.64 21.18 3.94
C SER A 163 -5.96 21.04 4.69
N LYS A 164 -6.83 22.07 4.64
CA LYS A 164 -8.17 22.01 5.22
C LYS A 164 -9.07 20.95 4.59
N ILE A 165 -9.06 20.83 3.27
CA ILE A 165 -9.84 19.80 2.55
C ILE A 165 -9.35 18.40 2.94
N LEU A 166 -8.04 18.18 2.93
CA LEU A 166 -7.44 16.90 3.31
C LEU A 166 -7.79 16.51 4.75
N LEU A 167 -7.65 17.45 5.69
CA LEU A 167 -8.01 17.22 7.09
C LEU A 167 -9.49 16.85 7.23
N HIS A 168 -10.39 17.54 6.52
CA HIS A 168 -11.82 17.27 6.57
C HIS A 168 -12.16 15.87 6.05
N ILE A 169 -11.58 15.47 4.91
CA ILE A 169 -11.79 14.14 4.34
C ILE A 169 -11.24 13.05 5.26
N SER A 170 -9.97 13.19 5.67
CA SER A 170 -9.28 12.20 6.50
C SER A 170 -10.01 11.96 7.82
N THR A 171 -10.41 13.03 8.51
CA THR A 171 -11.16 12.94 9.77
C THR A 171 -12.51 12.24 9.59
N ARG A 172 -13.26 12.59 8.53
CA ARG A 172 -14.58 12.01 8.28
C ARG A 172 -14.51 10.53 7.90
N ILE A 173 -13.52 10.15 7.09
CA ILE A 173 -13.27 8.75 6.74
C ILE A 173 -12.87 7.97 8.00
N ASN A 174 -11.93 8.50 8.79
CA ASN A 174 -11.44 7.86 10.00
C ASN A 174 -12.57 7.61 11.01
N ILE A 175 -13.40 8.63 11.29
CA ILE A 175 -14.55 8.50 12.20
C ILE A 175 -15.54 7.45 11.68
N SER A 176 -15.96 7.54 10.41
CA SER A 176 -16.92 6.58 9.83
C SER A 176 -16.43 5.15 9.94
N LEU A 177 -15.14 4.93 9.68
CA LEU A 177 -14.54 3.61 9.69
C LEU A 177 -14.51 3.03 11.10
N ILE A 178 -14.02 3.80 12.08
CA ILE A 178 -13.96 3.37 13.47
C ILE A 178 -15.38 3.12 14.01
N SER A 179 -16.35 3.99 13.71
CA SER A 179 -17.74 3.81 14.11
C SER A 179 -18.37 2.54 13.52
N ASP A 180 -18.23 2.31 12.21
CA ASP A 180 -18.78 1.12 11.55
C ASP A 180 -18.14 -0.17 12.08
N PHE A 181 -16.82 -0.14 12.32
CA PHE A 181 -16.09 -1.24 12.93
C PHE A 181 -16.61 -1.54 14.34
N PHE A 182 -16.76 -0.51 15.18
CA PHE A 182 -17.22 -0.67 16.56
C PHE A 182 -18.65 -1.19 16.62
N ILE A 183 -19.56 -0.67 15.79
CA ILE A 183 -20.95 -1.17 15.68
C ILE A 183 -20.98 -2.64 15.27
N LYS A 184 -20.13 -3.04 14.31
CA LYS A 184 -20.04 -4.44 13.88
C LYS A 184 -19.50 -5.33 14.99
N LEU A 185 -18.46 -4.87 15.70
CA LEU A 185 -17.82 -5.59 16.78
C LEU A 185 -18.83 -5.88 17.91
N MET A 186 -19.60 -4.88 18.34
CA MET A 186 -20.61 -5.04 19.39
C MET A 186 -21.77 -6.00 19.04
N LYS A 187 -21.94 -6.34 17.76
CA LYS A 187 -22.99 -7.26 17.29
C LYS A 187 -22.51 -8.71 17.15
N LEU A 188 -21.24 -9.00 17.43
CA LEU A 188 -20.69 -10.34 17.28
C LEU A 188 -21.02 -11.23 18.49
N PRO A 189 -21.23 -12.55 18.29
CA PRO A 189 -21.50 -13.49 19.38
C PRO A 189 -20.26 -13.72 20.25
N MET A 190 -20.45 -14.08 21.53
CA MET A 190 -19.35 -14.32 22.50
C MET A 190 -18.27 -15.29 21.99
N LYS A 191 -18.67 -16.33 21.24
CA LYS A 191 -17.75 -17.31 20.64
C LYS A 191 -16.67 -16.68 19.73
N PHE A 192 -16.95 -15.52 19.13
CA PHE A 192 -15.97 -14.77 18.34
C PHE A 192 -14.87 -14.14 19.22
N PHE A 193 -15.22 -13.70 20.42
CA PHE A 193 -14.30 -13.08 21.38
C PHE A 193 -13.45 -14.12 22.13
N ASP A 194 -13.96 -15.33 22.31
CA ASP A 194 -13.21 -16.43 22.95
C ASP A 194 -12.04 -16.94 22.09
N THR A 195 -12.08 -16.72 20.78
CA THR A 195 -11.10 -17.23 19.80
C THR A 195 -10.19 -16.16 19.20
N LYS A 196 -10.41 -14.87 19.48
CA LYS A 196 -9.67 -13.76 18.89
C LYS A 196 -9.12 -12.81 19.96
N LEU A 197 -7.82 -12.54 19.89
CA LEU A 197 -7.15 -11.55 20.74
C LEU A 197 -7.63 -10.13 20.41
N MET A 198 -7.88 -9.31 21.42
CA MET A 198 -8.18 -7.88 21.28
C MET A 198 -7.15 -7.15 20.39
N GLY A 199 -5.91 -7.61 20.39
CA GLY A 199 -4.82 -7.11 19.54
C GLY A 199 -5.09 -7.22 18.03
N ASP A 200 -5.73 -8.31 17.56
CA ASP A 200 -6.06 -8.49 16.14
C ASP A 200 -7.08 -7.44 15.66
N LEU A 201 -7.95 -6.99 16.55
CA LEU A 201 -8.97 -5.97 16.26
C LEU A 201 -8.34 -4.58 16.19
N LEU A 202 -7.45 -4.25 17.13
CA LEU A 202 -6.69 -3.01 17.11
C LEU A 202 -5.77 -2.94 15.87
N GLN A 203 -5.15 -4.05 15.50
CA GLN A 203 -4.31 -4.15 14.31
C GLN A 203 -5.13 -3.91 13.03
N ARG A 204 -6.37 -4.41 12.94
CA ARG A 204 -7.26 -4.12 11.82
C ARG A 204 -7.66 -2.65 11.73
N ILE A 205 -7.94 -1.99 12.85
CA ILE A 205 -8.20 -0.53 12.88
C ILE A 205 -6.97 0.22 12.36
N GLU A 206 -5.79 -0.19 12.81
CA GLU A 206 -4.53 0.44 12.40
C GLU A 206 -4.25 0.21 10.91
N ASP A 207 -4.49 -1.00 10.39
CA ASP A 207 -4.38 -1.30 8.96
C ASP A 207 -5.34 -0.44 8.12
N HIS A 208 -6.56 -0.21 8.63
CA HIS A 208 -7.51 0.70 8.00
C HIS A 208 -7.03 2.16 7.98
N ARG A 209 -6.41 2.62 9.07
CA ARG A 209 -5.78 3.95 9.13
C ARG A 209 -4.62 4.07 8.14
N ARG A 210 -3.78 3.04 8.00
CA ARG A 210 -2.71 3.01 7.00
C ARG A 210 -3.24 3.07 5.57
N VAL A 211 -4.32 2.32 5.27
CA VAL A 211 -4.95 2.37 3.94
C VAL A 211 -5.54 3.75 3.65
N GLU A 212 -6.18 4.39 4.63
CA GLU A 212 -6.67 5.77 4.50
C GLU A 212 -5.52 6.74 4.24
N GLN A 213 -4.47 6.73 5.07
CA GLN A 213 -3.30 7.60 4.94
C GLN A 213 -2.56 7.40 3.61
N PHE A 214 -2.52 6.16 3.10
CA PHE A 214 -1.99 5.86 1.78
C PHE A 214 -2.83 6.53 0.69
N LEU A 215 -4.16 6.40 0.74
CA LEU A 215 -5.07 6.93 -0.29
C LEU A 215 -5.24 8.44 -0.26
N THR A 216 -5.22 9.08 0.92
CA THR A 216 -5.52 10.50 1.08
C THR A 216 -4.25 11.35 1.03
N SER A 217 -3.32 11.15 1.96
CA SER A 217 -2.16 12.03 2.14
C SER A 217 -1.01 11.62 1.22
N SER A 218 -0.57 10.36 1.32
CA SER A 218 0.66 9.91 0.67
C SER A 218 0.52 9.86 -0.86
N SER A 219 -0.56 9.27 -1.36
CA SER A 219 -0.81 9.17 -2.81
C SER A 219 -0.99 10.54 -3.46
N LEU A 220 -1.70 11.46 -2.78
CA LEU A 220 -1.97 12.78 -3.35
C LEU A 220 -0.72 13.67 -3.32
N SER A 221 0.08 13.59 -2.26
CA SER A 221 1.38 14.26 -2.18
C SER A 221 2.37 13.74 -3.22
N LEU A 222 2.38 12.42 -3.46
CA LEU A 222 3.19 11.81 -4.51
C LEU A 222 2.76 12.30 -5.90
N LEU A 223 1.45 12.33 -6.16
CA LEU A 223 0.91 12.84 -7.43
C LEU A 223 1.27 14.32 -7.63
N PHE A 224 1.18 15.13 -6.57
CA PHE A 224 1.61 16.54 -6.60
C PHE A 224 3.10 16.66 -6.91
N SER A 225 3.95 15.93 -6.17
CA SER A 225 5.40 15.96 -6.35
C SER A 225 5.80 15.50 -7.75
N PHE A 226 5.17 14.45 -8.27
CA PHE A 226 5.40 13.95 -9.62
C PHE A 226 4.97 14.95 -10.69
N PHE A 227 3.82 15.60 -10.52
CA PHE A 227 3.35 16.62 -11.45
C PHE A 227 4.27 17.85 -11.45
N THR A 228 4.65 18.35 -10.27
CA THR A 228 5.60 19.45 -10.13
C THR A 228 6.95 19.08 -10.75
N PHE A 229 7.46 17.88 -10.49
CA PHE A 229 8.69 17.38 -11.09
C PHE A 229 8.61 17.36 -12.62
N LEU A 230 7.51 16.87 -13.20
CA LEU A 230 7.31 16.83 -14.65
C LEU A 230 7.27 18.24 -15.24
N VAL A 231 6.50 19.15 -14.63
CA VAL A 231 6.38 20.54 -15.08
C VAL A 231 7.74 21.26 -15.05
N PHE A 232 8.47 21.17 -13.93
CA PHE A 232 9.80 21.77 -13.82
C PHE A 232 10.82 21.10 -14.76
N GLY A 233 10.74 19.78 -14.92
CA GLY A 233 11.59 19.04 -15.86
C GLY A 233 11.40 19.52 -17.30
N VAL A 234 10.15 19.72 -17.75
CA VAL A 234 9.85 20.26 -19.08
C VAL A 234 10.40 21.68 -19.24
N VAL A 235 10.22 22.56 -18.25
CA VAL A 235 10.77 23.93 -18.29
C VAL A 235 12.29 23.91 -18.40
N LEU A 236 12.97 23.14 -17.55
CA LEU A 236 14.44 23.02 -17.60
C LEU A 236 14.93 22.45 -18.92
N ALA A 237 14.23 21.47 -19.49
CA ALA A 237 14.58 20.90 -20.79
C ALA A 237 14.47 21.94 -21.92
N VAL A 238 13.47 22.82 -21.88
CA VAL A 238 13.32 23.93 -22.85
C VAL A 238 14.41 24.98 -22.67
N TYR A 239 14.81 25.28 -21.43
CA TYR A 239 15.84 26.28 -21.14
C TYR A 239 17.26 25.79 -21.47
N ASN A 240 17.64 24.59 -21.01
CA ASN A 240 18.96 24.02 -21.24
C ASN A 240 18.96 22.49 -21.00
N LEU A 241 19.19 21.72 -22.07
CA LEU A 241 19.26 20.25 -21.98
C LEU A 241 20.38 19.73 -21.06
N GLY A 242 21.49 20.47 -20.91
CA GLY A 242 22.59 20.10 -20.01
C GLY A 242 22.21 20.21 -18.54
N ILE A 243 21.55 21.31 -18.14
CA ILE A 243 21.03 21.48 -16.77
C ILE A 243 19.93 20.46 -16.48
N PHE A 244 19.07 20.19 -17.47
CA PHE A 244 18.05 19.14 -17.35
C PHE A 244 18.66 17.75 -17.14
N ALA A 245 19.73 17.39 -17.86
CA ALA A 245 20.41 16.12 -17.68
C ALA A 245 20.99 15.98 -16.25
N VAL A 246 21.59 17.06 -15.71
CA VAL A 246 22.07 17.08 -14.31
C VAL A 246 20.91 17.00 -13.31
N PHE A 247 19.75 17.55 -13.62
CA PHE A 247 18.57 17.47 -12.73
C PHE A 247 17.95 16.07 -12.70
N LEU A 248 18.12 15.27 -13.76
CA LEU A 248 17.51 13.95 -13.91
C LEU A 248 18.37 12.80 -13.35
N PHE A 249 19.69 13.01 -13.24
CA PHE A 249 20.67 12.03 -12.72
C PHE A 249 21.16 12.42 -11.33
#